data_AF-A0A7C3C4V6-F1
#
_entry.id   AF-A0A7C3C4V6-F1
#
_cell.length_a   1.000
_cell.length_b   1.000
_cell.length_c   1.000
_cell.angle_alpha   90.00
_cell.angle_beta   90.00
_cell.angle_gamma   90.00
#
_symmetry.space_group_name_H-M   'P 1'
#
loop_
_entity.id
_entity.type
_entity.pdbx_description
1 polymer ?
#
loop_
_entity_poly.entity_id
_entity_poly.type
_entity_poly.pdbx_seq_one_letter_code
_entity_poly.pdbx_strand_id
1 'polypeptide(L)'
;MLSFFRRKKKAVSHVVRDVSSVENGDFFAHIRHNIVGNSAVIDGPFGARRLLYADYVASGRSYAPIEDKIRQDVLPLYANTHTESSMTGRQTTAYREEARGIIAKNIGANDQDAIIFCGSGCTGAVDKLIRVLRLKLPHGMTKYGIHTQIKPEDRPVVFIGPFEHHSNDVQWRETIADVVTIAETKDGLIDLNDLEFQLKKYKNRPLKIGSFSAASNVTGILVDTAEVAKLLHRYDALACFDYAAAAPYVKIDMNRPDGAYMDAVFISTHKFLGGPGTPGILALKKKWAQNKTPVVPGGGTVSYV
;
A
#
# COMPACT_ATOMS: atom_id res chain seq x y z
N MET A 1 -2.86 -56.62 2.79
CA MET A 1 -2.57 -55.78 3.97
C MET A 1 -1.37 -54.87 3.63
N LEU A 2 -1.41 -53.94 2.66
CA LEU A 2 -2.33 -52.83 2.36
C LEU A 2 -2.60 -51.93 3.58
N SER A 3 -1.69 -50.98 3.86
CA SER A 3 -1.96 -49.53 3.85
C SER A 3 -0.90 -48.81 4.69
N PHE A 4 0.12 -48.23 4.05
CA PHE A 4 0.99 -47.24 4.69
C PHE A 4 0.68 -45.86 4.09
N PHE A 5 0.19 -45.00 4.97
CA PHE A 5 -0.12 -43.57 4.84
C PHE A 5 0.36 -42.85 3.58
N ARG A 6 -0.55 -42.73 2.61
CA ARG A 6 -0.49 -41.70 1.54
C ARG A 6 -1.12 -40.41 2.07
N ARG A 7 -0.38 -39.64 2.88
CA ARG A 7 -0.82 -38.28 3.27
C ARG A 7 -0.60 -37.33 2.09
N LYS A 8 -1.72 -36.82 1.57
CA LYS A 8 -1.81 -35.84 0.49
C LYS A 8 -1.00 -34.58 0.84
N LYS A 9 0.11 -34.34 0.14
CA LYS A 9 0.62 -32.97 -0.05
C LYS A 9 -0.41 -32.26 -0.94
N LYS A 10 -1.22 -31.36 -0.36
CA LYS A 10 -1.95 -30.36 -1.16
C LYS A 10 -0.90 -29.45 -1.78
N ALA A 11 -0.61 -29.65 -3.05
CA ALA A 11 0.14 -28.69 -3.85
C ALA A 11 -0.70 -27.41 -3.91
N VAL A 12 -0.14 -26.30 -3.44
CA VAL A 12 -0.64 -24.97 -3.70
C VAL A 12 -0.36 -24.71 -5.18
N SER A 13 -1.30 -25.04 -6.04
CA SER A 13 -1.25 -24.70 -7.47
C SER A 13 -1.64 -23.23 -7.62
N HIS A 14 -0.68 -22.32 -7.37
CA HIS A 14 -0.83 -20.96 -7.87
C HIS A 14 -0.57 -20.97 -9.37
N VAL A 15 -1.52 -20.37 -10.09
CA VAL A 15 -1.52 -20.16 -11.53
C VAL A 15 -0.33 -19.28 -11.91
N VAL A 16 0.83 -19.89 -12.12
CA VAL A 16 1.84 -19.34 -13.03
C VAL A 16 1.28 -19.62 -14.42
N ARG A 17 0.76 -18.59 -15.09
CA ARG A 17 0.40 -18.72 -16.49
C ARG A 17 1.63 -19.20 -17.24
N ASP A 18 1.46 -20.28 -17.99
CA ASP A 18 2.43 -20.79 -18.94
C ASP A 18 2.72 -19.70 -19.97
N VAL A 19 3.86 -19.01 -19.83
CA VAL A 19 4.31 -17.97 -20.76
C VAL A 19 5.16 -18.65 -21.84
N SER A 20 4.54 -19.51 -22.62
CA SER A 20 5.19 -20.20 -23.74
C SER A 20 4.41 -20.00 -25.03
N SER A 21 4.58 -18.82 -25.63
CA SER A 21 4.40 -18.62 -27.07
C SER A 21 5.20 -17.40 -27.53
N VAL A 22 5.75 -17.51 -28.73
CA VAL A 22 6.81 -16.70 -29.34
C VAL A 22 6.43 -15.22 -29.58
N GLU A 23 5.21 -14.80 -29.24
CA GLU A 23 4.74 -13.40 -29.24
C GLU A 23 5.24 -12.58 -28.02
N ASN A 24 5.63 -13.24 -26.93
CA ASN A 24 6.10 -12.55 -25.72
C ASN A 24 7.49 -11.91 -25.86
N GLY A 25 8.31 -12.42 -26.79
CA GLY A 25 9.67 -11.92 -27.01
C GLY A 25 9.66 -10.46 -27.44
N ASP A 26 8.76 -10.12 -28.37
CA ASP A 26 8.59 -8.77 -28.89
C ASP A 26 7.97 -7.84 -27.83
N PHE A 27 6.97 -8.32 -27.07
CA PHE A 27 6.36 -7.56 -25.98
C PHE A 27 7.36 -7.13 -24.91
N PHE A 28 8.15 -8.07 -24.36
CA PHE A 28 9.15 -7.73 -23.35
C PHE A 28 10.33 -6.95 -23.92
N ALA A 29 10.68 -7.18 -25.20
CA ALA A 29 11.67 -6.35 -25.89
C ALA A 29 11.19 -4.90 -26.03
N HIS A 30 9.94 -4.69 -26.42
CA HIS A 30 9.31 -3.37 -26.50
C HIS A 30 9.31 -2.66 -25.15
N ILE A 31 8.89 -3.34 -24.07
CA ILE A 31 8.95 -2.77 -22.72
C ILE A 31 10.39 -2.37 -22.37
N ARG A 32 11.36 -3.27 -22.54
CA ARG A 32 12.76 -2.99 -22.21
C ARG A 32 13.32 -1.83 -23.02
N HIS A 33 13.01 -1.75 -24.30
CA HIS A 33 13.46 -0.67 -25.19
C HIS A 33 12.98 0.69 -24.70
N ASN A 34 11.75 0.76 -24.20
CA ASN A 34 11.11 2.00 -23.75
C ASN A 34 11.41 2.40 -22.30
N ILE A 35 12.21 1.62 -21.56
CA ILE A 35 12.69 2.04 -20.23
C ILE A 35 13.70 3.17 -20.39
N VAL A 36 13.44 4.30 -19.75
CA VAL A 36 14.34 5.47 -19.79
C VAL A 36 15.68 5.09 -19.16
N GLY A 37 16.76 5.32 -19.91
CA GLY A 37 18.12 4.98 -19.47
C GLY A 37 18.46 3.48 -19.49
N ASN A 38 17.70 2.63 -20.19
CA ASN A 38 18.02 1.20 -20.32
C ASN A 38 19.38 0.90 -20.99
N SER A 39 19.91 1.87 -21.74
CA SER A 39 21.25 1.80 -22.35
C SER A 39 22.27 2.68 -21.62
N ALA A 40 21.93 3.18 -20.43
CA ALA A 40 22.84 4.00 -19.64
C ALA A 40 24.11 3.21 -19.29
N VAL A 41 25.22 3.92 -19.24
CA VAL A 41 26.53 3.40 -18.90
C VAL A 41 27.01 4.16 -17.66
N ILE A 42 27.60 3.42 -16.72
CA ILE A 42 28.17 3.98 -15.49
C ILE A 42 29.67 3.68 -15.52
N ASP A 43 30.47 4.69 -15.20
CA ASP A 43 31.89 4.53 -14.98
C ASP A 43 32.14 3.87 -13.63
N GLY A 44 32.80 2.73 -13.66
CA GLY A 44 33.20 1.99 -12.46
C GLY A 44 34.72 1.88 -12.34
N PRO A 45 35.22 1.33 -11.21
CA PRO A 45 36.65 1.10 -10.99
C PRO A 45 37.29 0.15 -12.03
N PHE A 46 36.47 -0.59 -12.79
CA PHE A 46 36.90 -1.50 -13.86
C PHE A 46 36.48 -1.03 -15.26
N GLY A 47 36.30 0.29 -15.42
CA GLY A 47 35.89 0.94 -16.66
C GLY A 47 34.37 1.06 -16.80
N ALA A 48 33.96 1.63 -17.94
CA ALA A 48 32.58 1.87 -18.28
C ALA A 48 31.79 0.56 -18.45
N ARG A 49 30.64 0.45 -17.78
CA ARG A 49 29.75 -0.72 -17.86
C ARG A 49 28.31 -0.29 -18.07
N ARG A 50 27.57 -1.03 -18.90
CA ARG A 50 26.13 -0.84 -19.04
C ARG A 50 25.44 -1.10 -17.69
N LEU A 51 24.55 -0.19 -17.29
CA LEU A 51 23.74 -0.33 -16.09
C LEU A 51 22.79 -1.53 -16.23
N LEU A 52 22.94 -2.52 -15.35
CA LEU A 52 21.95 -3.56 -15.11
C LEU A 52 21.14 -3.18 -13.86
N TYR A 53 19.90 -2.75 -14.06
CA TYR A 53 19.03 -2.35 -12.95
C TYR A 53 18.26 -3.55 -12.40
N ALA A 54 18.59 -3.98 -11.18
CA ALA A 54 17.97 -5.11 -10.49
C ALA A 54 17.29 -4.70 -9.17
N ASP A 55 17.01 -3.40 -8.98
CA ASP A 55 16.52 -2.82 -7.73
C ASP A 55 15.05 -2.37 -7.81
N TYR A 56 14.24 -3.10 -8.58
CA TYR A 56 12.82 -2.76 -8.83
C TYR A 56 11.94 -2.77 -7.57
N VAL A 57 12.37 -3.47 -6.52
CA VAL A 57 11.68 -3.48 -5.22
C VAL A 57 11.80 -2.13 -4.53
N ALA A 58 12.90 -1.40 -4.74
CA ALA A 58 13.10 -0.06 -4.20
C ALA A 58 12.35 0.99 -5.02
N SER A 59 12.49 0.96 -6.35
CA SER A 59 11.81 1.88 -7.26
C SER A 59 11.63 1.26 -8.63
N GLY A 60 10.54 1.61 -9.31
CA GLY A 60 10.43 1.37 -10.73
C GLY A 60 11.30 2.34 -11.51
N ARG A 61 11.44 2.08 -12.81
CA ARG A 61 12.12 2.97 -13.76
C ARG A 61 11.08 3.82 -14.51
N SER A 62 11.45 5.03 -14.92
CA SER A 62 10.64 5.82 -15.86
C SER A 62 10.45 5.07 -17.18
N TYR A 63 9.30 5.26 -17.80
CA TYR A 63 8.90 4.58 -19.03
C TYR A 63 8.54 5.62 -20.09
N ALA A 64 9.30 5.66 -21.18
CA ALA A 64 9.28 6.76 -22.15
C ALA A 64 7.88 7.06 -22.68
N PRO A 65 7.02 6.09 -23.06
CA PRO A 65 5.66 6.38 -23.50
C PRO A 65 4.80 7.15 -22.46
N ILE A 66 5.00 6.90 -21.16
CA ILE A 66 4.29 7.63 -20.10
C ILE A 66 4.83 9.05 -19.97
N GLU A 67 6.16 9.20 -19.91
CA GLU A 67 6.81 10.51 -19.80
C GLU A 67 6.48 11.40 -21.01
N ASP A 68 6.45 10.80 -22.20
CA ASP A 68 6.12 11.47 -23.45
C ASP A 68 4.67 11.94 -23.47
N LYS A 69 3.73 11.11 -22.99
CA LYS A 69 2.32 11.48 -22.81
C LYS A 69 2.17 12.65 -21.85
N ILE A 70 2.86 12.61 -20.70
CA ILE A 70 2.83 13.72 -19.73
C ILE A 70 3.35 15.00 -20.39
N ARG A 71 4.51 14.92 -21.04
CA ARG A 71 5.17 16.06 -21.69
C ARG A 71 4.35 16.67 -22.83
N GLN A 72 3.71 15.84 -23.65
CA GLN A 72 3.05 16.29 -24.87
C GLN A 72 1.57 16.65 -24.66
N ASP A 73 0.87 15.95 -23.76
CA ASP A 73 -0.59 16.07 -23.65
C ASP A 73 -1.09 16.62 -22.31
N VAL A 74 -0.29 16.46 -21.23
CA VAL A 74 -0.69 16.93 -19.89
C VAL A 74 -0.10 18.30 -19.60
N LEU A 75 1.22 18.46 -19.70
CA LEU A 75 1.91 19.69 -19.31
C LEU A 75 1.48 20.93 -20.10
N PRO A 76 1.21 20.89 -21.42
CA PRO A 76 0.79 22.08 -22.16
C PRO A 76 -0.57 22.66 -21.72
N LEU A 77 -1.43 21.82 -21.12
CA LEU A 77 -2.77 22.20 -20.66
C LEU A 77 -2.90 22.19 -19.13
N TYR A 78 -1.79 22.00 -18.41
CA TYR A 78 -1.82 21.90 -16.96
C TYR A 78 -2.31 23.20 -16.32
N ALA A 79 -3.28 23.07 -15.43
CA ALA A 79 -3.69 24.13 -14.52
C ALA A 79 -4.07 23.54 -13.18
N ASN A 80 -4.10 24.38 -12.15
CA ASN A 80 -4.48 23.93 -10.83
C ASN A 80 -5.95 23.45 -10.83
N THR A 81 -6.23 22.35 -10.12
CA THR A 81 -7.56 21.71 -10.08
C THR A 81 -8.63 22.55 -9.35
N HIS A 82 -8.24 23.68 -8.75
CA HIS A 82 -9.14 24.53 -7.95
C HIS A 82 -9.93 25.56 -8.78
N THR A 83 -9.62 25.72 -10.06
CA THR A 83 -10.31 26.65 -10.96
C THR A 83 -11.01 25.87 -12.07
N GLU A 84 -12.25 25.44 -11.83
CA GLU A 84 -13.07 24.79 -12.87
C GLU A 84 -13.67 25.78 -13.87
N SER A 85 -13.37 27.08 -13.73
CA SER A 85 -13.80 28.12 -14.66
C SER A 85 -13.02 28.09 -15.98
N SER A 86 -11.79 27.54 -16.00
CA SER A 86 -11.00 27.40 -17.21
C SER A 86 -11.07 25.98 -17.79
N MET A 87 -10.91 25.87 -19.11
CA MET A 87 -10.81 24.58 -19.80
C MET A 87 -9.63 23.75 -19.27
N THR A 88 -8.48 24.38 -19.02
CA THR A 88 -7.27 23.73 -18.49
C THR A 88 -7.45 23.17 -17.08
N GLY A 89 -8.18 23.88 -16.21
CA GLY A 89 -8.50 23.41 -14.86
C GLY A 89 -9.45 22.21 -14.88
N ARG A 90 -10.52 22.28 -15.70
CA ARG A 90 -11.43 21.14 -15.91
C ARG A 90 -10.71 19.90 -16.45
N GLN A 91 -9.82 20.08 -17.43
CA GLN A 91 -9.05 18.98 -18.00
C GLN A 91 -8.14 18.31 -16.97
N THR A 92 -7.45 19.10 -16.14
CA THR A 92 -6.57 18.55 -15.10
C THR A 92 -7.38 17.80 -14.04
N THR A 93 -8.55 18.33 -13.64
CA THR A 93 -9.48 17.63 -12.74
C THR A 93 -9.97 16.32 -13.35
N ALA A 94 -10.34 16.31 -14.64
CA ALA A 94 -10.77 15.11 -15.33
C ALA A 94 -9.69 14.02 -15.35
N TYR A 95 -8.43 14.36 -15.67
CA TYR A 95 -7.31 13.41 -15.60
C TYR A 95 -7.13 12.81 -14.21
N ARG A 96 -7.28 13.63 -13.15
CA ARG A 96 -7.15 13.17 -11.77
C ARG A 96 -8.25 12.20 -11.38
N GLU A 97 -9.51 12.47 -11.77
CA GLU A 97 -10.64 11.58 -11.47
C GLU A 97 -10.63 10.32 -12.33
N GLU A 98 -10.19 10.40 -13.58
CA GLU A 98 -9.94 9.22 -14.42
C GLU A 98 -8.87 8.32 -13.81
N ALA A 99 -7.73 8.88 -13.39
CA ALA A 99 -6.69 8.13 -12.70
C ALA A 99 -7.23 7.47 -11.42
N ARG A 100 -8.07 8.18 -10.65
CA ARG A 100 -8.74 7.63 -9.46
C ARG A 100 -9.63 6.43 -9.81
N GLY A 101 -10.43 6.53 -10.87
CA GLY A 101 -11.30 5.46 -11.35
C GLY A 101 -10.53 4.23 -11.85
N ILE A 102 -9.44 4.44 -12.59
CA ILE A 102 -8.54 3.37 -13.04
C ILE A 102 -7.93 2.65 -11.85
N ILE A 103 -7.40 3.39 -10.87
CA ILE A 103 -6.82 2.79 -9.65
C ILE A 103 -7.88 2.01 -8.88
N ALA A 104 -9.06 2.59 -8.66
CA ALA A 104 -10.18 1.95 -7.97
C ALA A 104 -10.53 0.59 -8.61
N LYS A 105 -10.67 0.56 -9.94
CA LYS A 105 -10.94 -0.67 -10.70
C LYS A 105 -9.84 -1.72 -10.53
N ASN A 106 -8.56 -1.31 -10.56
CA ASN A 106 -7.42 -2.23 -10.49
C ASN A 106 -7.23 -2.88 -9.11
N ILE A 107 -7.74 -2.25 -8.05
CA ILE A 107 -7.66 -2.77 -6.68
C ILE A 107 -8.96 -3.38 -6.18
N GLY A 108 -9.99 -3.48 -7.04
CA GLY A 108 -11.31 -3.99 -6.67
C GLY A 108 -12.09 -3.07 -5.73
N ALA A 109 -11.83 -1.76 -5.74
CA ALA A 109 -12.58 -0.78 -4.95
C ALA A 109 -14.01 -0.59 -5.48
N ASN A 110 -14.94 -0.22 -4.60
CA ASN A 110 -16.33 0.13 -4.94
C ASN A 110 -16.73 1.47 -4.31
N ASP A 111 -18.02 1.84 -4.42
CA ASP A 111 -18.53 3.14 -3.96
C ASP A 111 -18.40 3.37 -2.45
N GLN A 112 -18.12 2.34 -1.66
CA GLN A 112 -17.85 2.45 -0.23
C GLN A 112 -16.37 2.74 0.09
N ASP A 113 -15.53 2.88 -0.93
CA ASP A 113 -14.10 3.09 -0.81
C ASP A 113 -13.70 4.49 -1.28
N ALA A 114 -12.76 5.08 -0.56
CA ALA A 114 -12.10 6.32 -0.94
C ALA A 114 -10.68 6.01 -1.40
N ILE A 115 -10.31 6.51 -2.58
CA ILE A 115 -8.93 6.49 -3.07
C ILE A 115 -8.33 7.86 -2.79
N ILE A 116 -7.27 7.93 -2.00
CA ILE A 116 -6.65 9.18 -1.54
C ILE A 116 -5.20 9.21 -2.02
N PHE A 117 -4.82 10.28 -2.72
CA PHE A 117 -3.43 10.55 -3.11
C PHE A 117 -2.67 11.16 -1.93
N CYS A 118 -1.59 10.53 -1.50
CA CYS A 118 -0.94 10.79 -0.21
C CYS A 118 0.51 11.29 -0.32
N GLY A 119 0.95 11.72 -1.50
CA GLY A 119 2.32 12.22 -1.68
C GLY A 119 3.35 11.09 -1.61
N SER A 120 4.19 11.03 -0.58
CA SER A 120 5.35 10.13 -0.56
C SER A 120 5.00 8.66 -0.26
N GLY A 121 4.62 7.90 -1.29
CA GLY A 121 4.47 6.44 -1.25
C GLY A 121 3.57 5.91 -0.12
N CYS A 122 3.83 4.70 0.34
CA CYS A 122 3.13 4.09 1.47
C CYS A 122 3.36 4.87 2.78
N THR A 123 4.51 5.52 2.96
CA THR A 123 4.78 6.38 4.12
C THR A 123 3.70 7.45 4.30
N GLY A 124 3.38 8.18 3.23
CA GLY A 124 2.33 9.18 3.24
C GLY A 124 0.93 8.58 3.41
N ALA A 125 0.69 7.39 2.85
CA ALA A 125 -0.59 6.69 3.01
C ALA A 125 -0.83 6.25 4.46
N VAL A 126 0.18 5.70 5.12
CA VAL A 126 0.14 5.30 6.54
C VAL A 126 -0.03 6.53 7.44
N ASP A 127 0.73 7.61 7.23
CA ASP A 127 0.55 8.86 7.99
C ASP A 127 -0.87 9.41 7.82
N LYS A 128 -1.39 9.41 6.58
CA LYS A 128 -2.76 9.85 6.30
C LYS A 128 -3.77 9.02 7.09
N LEU A 129 -3.65 7.69 7.09
CA LEU A 129 -4.54 6.82 7.86
C LEU A 129 -4.46 7.12 9.36
N ILE A 130 -3.26 7.17 9.93
CA ILE A 130 -3.02 7.48 11.34
C ILE A 130 -3.71 8.79 11.74
N ARG A 131 -3.63 9.81 10.89
CA ARG A 131 -4.23 11.12 11.14
C ARG A 131 -5.75 11.14 10.92
N VAL A 132 -6.27 10.36 9.96
CA VAL A 132 -7.72 10.12 9.81
C VAL A 132 -8.27 9.48 11.09
N LEU A 133 -7.58 8.47 11.62
CA LEU A 133 -7.93 7.77 12.86
C LEU A 133 -7.61 8.57 14.14
N ARG A 134 -7.00 9.76 14.02
CA ARG A 134 -6.67 10.68 15.13
C ARG A 134 -5.75 10.08 16.20
N LEU A 135 -4.82 9.21 15.78
CA LEU A 135 -3.94 8.49 16.70
C LEU A 135 -2.64 9.23 17.02
N LYS A 136 -2.28 10.24 16.24
CA LYS A 136 -1.03 10.99 16.39
C LYS A 136 -1.25 12.31 17.09
N LEU A 137 -0.55 12.49 18.20
CA LEU A 137 -0.48 13.79 18.89
C LEU A 137 0.39 14.76 18.08
N PRO A 138 0.12 16.07 18.12
CA PRO A 138 1.04 17.05 17.57
C PRO A 138 2.44 16.93 18.19
N HIS A 139 3.48 17.19 17.39
CA HIS A 139 4.86 17.07 17.84
C HIS A 139 5.13 17.98 19.05
N GLY A 140 5.91 17.49 20.02
CA GLY A 140 6.23 18.21 21.25
C GLY A 140 5.09 18.30 22.26
N MET A 141 3.92 17.71 22.01
CA MET A 141 2.83 17.66 23.00
C MET A 141 3.11 16.69 24.16
N THR A 142 4.10 15.82 24.02
CA THR A 142 4.56 14.92 25.10
C THR A 142 4.96 15.70 26.36
N LYS A 143 5.49 16.92 26.20
CA LYS A 143 5.84 17.83 27.31
C LYS A 143 4.66 18.20 28.21
N TYR A 144 3.43 18.08 27.72
CA TYR A 144 2.21 18.34 28.47
C TYR A 144 1.62 17.09 29.13
N GLY A 145 2.28 15.93 29.02
CA GLY A 145 1.84 14.69 29.66
C GLY A 145 0.52 14.12 29.12
N ILE A 146 -0.01 14.59 28.00
CA ILE A 146 -1.32 14.13 27.47
C ILE A 146 -1.32 12.60 27.27
N HIS A 147 -0.23 12.05 26.75
CA HIS A 147 -0.06 10.62 26.54
C HIS A 147 -0.04 9.78 27.83
N THR A 148 0.31 10.37 28.99
CA THR A 148 0.31 9.66 30.28
C THR A 148 -1.06 9.68 30.96
N GLN A 149 -1.99 10.49 30.47
CA GLN A 149 -3.37 10.57 30.99
C GLN A 149 -4.29 9.50 30.38
N ILE A 150 -3.90 8.89 29.26
CA ILE A 150 -4.67 7.83 28.62
C ILE A 150 -4.32 6.52 29.32
N LYS A 151 -5.30 5.93 30.00
CA LYS A 151 -5.10 4.63 30.67
C LYS A 151 -4.75 3.56 29.64
N PRO A 152 -3.88 2.60 29.95
CA PRO A 152 -3.50 1.54 29.01
C PRO A 152 -4.69 0.85 28.34
N GLU A 153 -5.74 0.52 29.07
CA GLU A 153 -6.97 -0.10 28.57
C GLU A 153 -7.74 0.73 27.55
N ASP A 154 -7.64 2.07 27.62
CA ASP A 154 -8.30 3.01 26.72
C ASP A 154 -7.46 3.32 25.47
N ARG A 155 -6.21 2.84 25.42
CA ARG A 155 -5.34 3.02 24.25
C ARG A 155 -5.75 2.07 23.13
N PRO A 156 -5.73 2.51 21.86
CA PRO A 156 -5.79 1.61 20.72
C PRO A 156 -4.63 0.61 20.73
N VAL A 157 -4.77 -0.50 20.02
CA VAL A 157 -3.69 -1.46 19.78
C VAL A 157 -3.50 -1.69 18.29
N VAL A 158 -2.23 -1.74 17.86
CA VAL A 158 -1.82 -2.02 16.49
C VAL A 158 -0.98 -3.30 16.47
N PHE A 159 -1.40 -4.27 15.66
CA PHE A 159 -0.66 -5.50 15.38
C PHE A 159 0.13 -5.32 14.09
N ILE A 160 1.43 -5.61 14.14
CA ILE A 160 2.34 -5.52 12.99
C ILE A 160 3.03 -6.86 12.76
N GLY A 161 3.38 -7.15 11.51
CA GLY A 161 4.09 -8.38 11.15
C GLY A 161 5.57 -8.38 11.56
N PRO A 162 6.25 -9.51 11.38
CA PRO A 162 7.67 -9.65 11.72
C PRO A 162 8.62 -8.99 10.70
N PHE A 163 8.14 -8.67 9.50
CA PHE A 163 8.95 -8.14 8.38
C PHE A 163 8.39 -6.82 7.82
N GLU A 164 7.79 -5.99 8.67
CA GLU A 164 7.27 -4.71 8.22
C GLU A 164 8.36 -3.76 7.75
N HIS A 165 8.11 -3.08 6.63
CA HIS A 165 8.93 -1.94 6.24
C HIS A 165 8.78 -0.83 7.29
N HIS A 166 9.86 -0.08 7.57
CA HIS A 166 9.86 0.94 8.63
C HIS A 166 8.74 1.99 8.50
N SER A 167 8.29 2.28 7.28
CA SER A 167 7.14 3.19 7.06
C SER A 167 5.83 2.67 7.64
N ASN A 168 5.70 1.35 7.80
CA ASN A 168 4.55 0.65 8.37
C ASN A 168 4.83 0.10 9.78
N ASP A 169 5.91 0.53 10.45
CA ASP A 169 6.19 0.22 11.85
C ASP A 169 6.40 1.50 12.67
N VAL A 170 7.47 2.25 12.38
CA VAL A 170 7.93 3.39 13.18
C VAL A 170 6.81 4.41 13.40
N GLN A 171 6.00 4.67 12.37
CA GLN A 171 4.91 5.65 12.48
C GLN A 171 3.84 5.25 13.49
N TRP A 172 3.54 3.95 13.65
CA TRP A 172 2.58 3.46 14.63
C TRP A 172 3.12 3.58 16.05
N ARG A 173 4.43 3.36 16.24
CA ARG A 173 5.10 3.53 17.55
C ARG A 173 5.10 4.98 18.04
N GLU A 174 5.03 5.94 17.11
CA GLU A 174 4.91 7.37 17.40
C GLU A 174 3.45 7.84 17.63
N THR A 175 2.50 6.90 17.76
CA THR A 175 1.09 7.20 18.09
C THR A 175 0.78 6.97 19.56
N ILE A 176 -0.47 7.24 19.95
CA ILE A 176 -0.97 6.87 21.28
C ILE A 176 -1.25 5.36 21.42
N ALA A 177 -1.19 4.58 20.35
CA ALA A 177 -1.50 3.17 20.38
C ALA A 177 -0.37 2.34 21.02
N ASP A 178 -0.74 1.18 21.58
CA ASP A 178 0.25 0.15 21.89
C ASP A 178 0.53 -0.67 20.63
N VAL A 179 1.80 -0.93 20.34
CA VAL A 179 2.22 -1.70 19.16
C VAL A 179 2.65 -3.09 19.58
N VAL A 180 2.07 -4.11 18.95
CA VAL A 180 2.33 -5.53 19.22
C VAL A 180 2.86 -6.18 17.95
N THR A 181 4.10 -6.66 18.01
CA THR A 181 4.72 -7.42 16.92
C THR A 181 4.28 -8.87 16.99
N ILE A 182 3.74 -9.38 15.88
CA ILE A 182 3.35 -10.78 15.73
C ILE A 182 4.57 -11.62 15.35
N ALA A 183 4.67 -12.80 15.93
CA ALA A 183 5.76 -13.74 15.69
C ALA A 183 5.82 -14.21 14.23
N GLU A 184 7.02 -14.61 13.84
CA GLU A 184 7.32 -15.25 12.56
C GLU A 184 7.28 -16.77 12.71
N THR A 185 6.68 -17.47 11.75
CA THR A 185 6.77 -18.94 11.68
C THR A 185 8.15 -19.36 11.19
N LYS A 186 8.47 -20.65 11.32
CA LYS A 186 9.75 -21.21 10.80
C LYS A 186 9.92 -21.06 9.29
N ASP A 187 8.82 -20.86 8.56
CA ASP A 187 8.79 -20.69 7.11
C ASP A 187 8.85 -19.21 6.69
N GLY A 188 9.02 -18.29 7.65
CA GLY A 188 9.09 -16.85 7.38
C GLY A 188 7.75 -16.16 7.16
N LEU A 189 6.65 -16.78 7.61
CA LEU A 189 5.29 -16.24 7.50
C LEU A 189 4.84 -15.59 8.81
N ILE A 190 3.74 -14.83 8.76
CA ILE A 190 3.06 -14.35 9.97
C ILE A 190 2.47 -15.55 10.72
N ASP A 191 2.76 -15.68 12.01
CA ASP A 191 2.13 -16.71 12.85
C ASP A 191 0.70 -16.31 13.20
N LEU A 192 -0.27 -16.90 12.50
CA LEU A 192 -1.70 -16.64 12.72
C LEU A 192 -2.18 -17.11 14.11
N ASN A 193 -1.51 -18.09 14.73
CA ASN A 193 -1.87 -18.51 16.09
C ASN A 193 -1.44 -17.47 17.12
N ASP A 194 -0.25 -16.88 16.95
CA ASP A 194 0.17 -15.76 17.79
C ASP A 194 -0.72 -14.53 17.55
N LEU A 195 -1.04 -14.19 16.29
CA LEU A 195 -2.00 -13.11 16.00
C LEU A 195 -3.34 -13.33 16.72
N GLU A 196 -3.92 -14.54 16.62
CA GLU A 196 -5.18 -14.83 17.33
C GLU A 196 -5.03 -14.76 18.85
N PHE A 197 -3.91 -15.21 19.41
CA PHE A 197 -3.61 -15.10 20.83
C PHE A 197 -3.53 -13.63 21.29
N GLN A 198 -2.81 -12.78 20.54
CA GLN A 198 -2.73 -11.34 20.84
C GLN A 198 -4.10 -10.66 20.69
N LEU A 199 -4.87 -10.98 19.64
CA LEU A 199 -6.23 -10.45 19.45
C LEU A 199 -7.14 -10.78 20.66
N LYS A 200 -7.07 -12.00 21.18
CA LYS A 200 -7.80 -12.40 22.41
C LYS A 200 -7.33 -11.61 23.63
N LYS A 201 -6.01 -11.43 23.79
CA LYS A 201 -5.41 -10.68 24.91
C LYS A 201 -5.87 -9.22 24.93
N TYR A 202 -5.98 -8.58 23.76
CA TYR A 202 -6.37 -7.18 23.63
C TYR A 202 -7.83 -6.97 23.22
N LYS A 203 -8.70 -7.98 23.38
CA LYS A 203 -10.10 -7.92 22.92
C LYS A 203 -10.88 -6.68 23.42
N ASN A 204 -10.59 -6.24 24.65
CA ASN A 204 -11.28 -5.12 25.31
C ASN A 204 -10.76 -3.74 24.87
N ARG A 205 -9.75 -3.65 24.00
CA ARG A 205 -9.25 -2.36 23.52
C ARG A 205 -10.29 -1.68 22.61
N PRO A 206 -10.46 -0.35 22.70
CA PRO A 206 -11.50 0.37 21.98
C PRO A 206 -11.31 0.36 20.47
N LEU A 207 -10.06 0.26 20.00
CA LEU A 207 -9.71 0.16 18.59
C LEU A 207 -8.56 -0.83 18.42
N LYS A 208 -8.72 -1.75 17.48
CA LYS A 208 -7.75 -2.78 17.13
C LYS A 208 -7.44 -2.66 15.64
N ILE A 209 -6.17 -2.63 15.27
CA ILE A 209 -5.73 -2.45 13.88
C ILE A 209 -4.68 -3.51 13.58
N GLY A 210 -4.84 -4.29 12.53
CA GLY A 210 -3.75 -5.06 11.95
C GLY A 210 -3.18 -4.29 10.76
N SER A 211 -1.88 -4.00 10.76
CA SER A 211 -1.19 -3.31 9.66
C SER A 211 -0.03 -4.18 9.18
N PHE A 212 -0.26 -4.95 8.11
CA PHE A 212 0.68 -5.98 7.66
C PHE A 212 1.17 -5.75 6.23
N SER A 213 2.43 -6.07 5.97
CA SER A 213 2.97 -6.08 4.60
C SER A 213 2.36 -7.24 3.82
N ALA A 214 1.85 -6.97 2.61
CA ALA A 214 1.32 -8.00 1.71
C ALA A 214 2.42 -8.89 1.10
N ALA A 215 3.65 -8.38 1.06
CA ALA A 215 4.85 -9.14 0.76
C ALA A 215 6.06 -8.56 1.50
N SER A 216 7.01 -9.41 1.89
CA SER A 216 8.31 -8.95 2.40
C SER A 216 9.13 -8.34 1.26
N ASN A 217 9.66 -7.13 1.47
CA ASN A 217 10.56 -6.48 0.52
C ASN A 217 11.98 -7.08 0.52
N VAL A 218 12.29 -7.97 1.47
CA VAL A 218 13.59 -8.62 1.60
C VAL A 218 13.54 -10.04 1.03
N THR A 219 12.54 -10.83 1.44
CA THR A 219 12.46 -12.26 1.07
C THR A 219 11.53 -12.52 -0.12
N GLY A 220 10.63 -11.57 -0.45
CA GLY A 220 9.60 -11.76 -1.47
C GLY A 220 8.45 -12.68 -1.06
N ILE A 221 8.44 -13.17 0.19
CA ILE A 221 7.35 -14.00 0.73
C ILE A 221 6.04 -13.21 0.67
N LEU A 222 5.01 -13.82 0.09
CA LEU A 222 3.66 -13.28 0.02
C LEU A 222 2.85 -13.68 1.26
N VAL A 223 2.09 -12.73 1.79
CA VAL A 223 1.14 -12.96 2.88
C VAL A 223 -0.22 -13.36 2.31
N ASP A 224 -0.87 -14.36 2.90
CA ASP A 224 -2.30 -14.62 2.65
C ASP A 224 -3.14 -13.52 3.32
N THR A 225 -3.29 -12.41 2.61
CA THR A 225 -4.04 -11.25 3.10
C THR A 225 -5.51 -11.56 3.35
N ALA A 226 -6.08 -12.60 2.71
CA ALA A 226 -7.46 -12.99 2.94
C ALA A 226 -7.62 -13.69 4.30
N GLU A 227 -6.72 -14.63 4.64
CA GLU A 227 -6.74 -15.28 5.96
C GLU A 227 -6.50 -14.27 7.09
N VAL A 228 -5.50 -13.39 6.94
CA VAL A 228 -5.20 -12.35 7.94
C VAL A 228 -6.40 -11.43 8.14
N ALA A 229 -7.02 -10.94 7.05
CA ALA A 229 -8.20 -10.07 7.14
C ALA A 229 -9.38 -10.75 7.85
N LYS A 230 -9.69 -12.00 7.48
CA LYS A 230 -10.75 -12.77 8.13
C LYS A 230 -10.49 -12.92 9.62
N LEU A 231 -9.26 -13.25 10.01
CA LEU A 231 -8.89 -13.39 11.42
C LEU A 231 -9.05 -12.06 12.17
N LEU A 232 -8.55 -10.95 11.62
CA LEU A 232 -8.71 -9.62 12.22
C LEU A 232 -10.19 -9.25 12.43
N HIS A 233 -11.02 -9.43 11.40
CA HIS A 233 -12.44 -9.11 11.48
C HIS A 233 -13.22 -9.95 12.49
N ARG A 234 -12.81 -11.21 12.75
CA ARG A 234 -13.42 -12.02 13.83
C ARG A 234 -13.28 -11.40 15.23
N TYR A 235 -12.34 -10.46 15.38
CA TYR A 235 -12.06 -9.76 16.63
C TYR A 235 -12.28 -8.25 16.51
N ASP A 236 -13.15 -7.81 15.59
CA ASP A 236 -13.47 -6.39 15.36
C ASP A 236 -12.23 -5.51 15.14
N ALA A 237 -11.18 -6.07 14.53
CA ALA A 237 -9.95 -5.35 14.18
C ALA A 237 -9.97 -4.92 12.72
N LEU A 238 -9.40 -3.74 12.43
CA LEU A 238 -9.25 -3.25 11.05
C LEU A 238 -8.18 -4.06 10.32
N ALA A 239 -8.42 -4.40 9.06
CA ALA A 239 -7.45 -5.07 8.19
C ALA A 239 -6.78 -4.06 7.24
N CYS A 240 -5.55 -3.64 7.57
CA CYS A 240 -4.74 -2.73 6.76
C CYS A 240 -3.54 -3.46 6.15
N PHE A 241 -3.29 -3.23 4.85
CA PHE A 241 -2.20 -3.91 4.15
C PHE A 241 -1.27 -2.96 3.40
N ASP A 242 0.03 -3.09 3.63
CA ASP A 242 1.08 -2.42 2.86
C ASP A 242 1.44 -3.26 1.62
N TYR A 243 1.09 -2.72 0.45
CA TYR A 243 1.38 -3.34 -0.83
C TYR A 243 2.61 -2.75 -1.53
N ALA A 244 3.48 -2.00 -0.84
CA ALA A 244 4.68 -1.40 -1.44
C ALA A 244 5.53 -2.40 -2.22
N ALA A 245 5.80 -3.59 -1.66
CA ALA A 245 6.62 -4.61 -2.30
C ALA A 245 5.81 -5.60 -3.17
N ALA A 246 4.48 -5.50 -3.18
CA ALA A 246 3.60 -6.49 -3.81
C ALA A 246 2.83 -5.92 -5.02
N ALA A 247 2.37 -4.68 -4.95
CA ALA A 247 1.44 -4.08 -5.91
C ALA A 247 1.88 -4.18 -7.38
N PRO A 248 3.18 -4.02 -7.74
CA PRO A 248 3.62 -4.17 -9.12
C PRO A 248 3.52 -5.59 -9.67
N TYR A 249 3.37 -6.59 -8.80
CA TYR A 249 3.56 -8.02 -9.13
C TYR A 249 2.32 -8.88 -8.90
N VAL A 250 1.38 -8.44 -8.05
CA VAL A 250 0.21 -9.23 -7.67
C VAL A 250 -1.09 -8.46 -7.89
N LYS A 251 -2.19 -9.20 -8.09
CA LYS A 251 -3.52 -8.61 -8.11
C LYS A 251 -3.95 -8.17 -6.71
N ILE A 252 -4.53 -6.98 -6.64
CA ILE A 252 -5.13 -6.45 -5.42
C ILE A 252 -6.65 -6.55 -5.57
N ASP A 253 -7.30 -7.05 -4.53
CA ASP A 253 -8.75 -7.02 -4.41
C ASP A 253 -9.09 -6.65 -2.96
N MET A 254 -9.46 -5.39 -2.75
CA MET A 254 -9.77 -4.86 -1.43
C MET A 254 -11.19 -5.20 -0.96
N ASN A 255 -12.06 -5.72 -1.86
CA ASN A 255 -13.45 -6.09 -1.56
C ASN A 255 -13.70 -7.59 -1.72
N ARG A 256 -12.71 -8.42 -1.40
CA ARG A 256 -12.89 -9.87 -1.39
C ARG A 256 -14.10 -10.26 -0.50
N PRO A 257 -14.88 -11.27 -0.92
CA PRO A 257 -16.04 -11.73 -0.17
C PRO A 257 -15.65 -12.44 1.14
N ASP A 258 -16.66 -12.96 1.86
CA ASP A 258 -16.48 -13.83 3.03
C ASP A 258 -15.67 -13.21 4.18
N GLY A 259 -15.80 -11.89 4.38
CA GLY A 259 -15.08 -11.16 5.42
C GLY A 259 -13.58 -11.01 5.16
N ALA A 260 -13.11 -11.25 3.93
CA ALA A 260 -11.71 -11.08 3.54
C ALA A 260 -11.39 -9.70 2.94
N TYR A 261 -12.31 -8.74 3.04
CA TYR A 261 -12.09 -7.39 2.55
C TYR A 261 -10.96 -6.70 3.31
N MET A 262 -10.43 -5.62 2.76
CA MET A 262 -9.38 -4.81 3.39
C MET A 262 -10.00 -3.47 3.80
N ASP A 263 -9.79 -3.05 5.04
CA ASP A 263 -10.23 -1.73 5.51
C ASP A 263 -9.36 -0.62 4.92
N ALA A 264 -8.05 -0.89 4.75
CA ALA A 264 -7.12 0.02 4.09
C ALA A 264 -6.06 -0.71 3.26
N VAL A 265 -5.65 -0.10 2.16
CA VAL A 265 -4.55 -0.56 1.30
C VAL A 265 -3.59 0.60 1.05
N PHE A 266 -2.29 0.37 1.27
CA PHE A 266 -1.23 1.34 1.00
C PHE A 266 -0.45 0.93 -0.25
N ILE A 267 -0.26 1.85 -1.20
CA ILE A 267 0.47 1.56 -2.44
C ILE A 267 1.53 2.63 -2.68
N SER A 268 2.76 2.18 -2.98
CA SER A 268 3.85 3.02 -3.46
C SER A 268 3.93 2.92 -4.98
N THR A 269 3.22 3.80 -5.68
CA THR A 269 3.14 3.79 -7.15
C THR A 269 4.49 4.02 -7.83
N HIS A 270 5.44 4.70 -7.18
CA HIS A 270 6.81 4.86 -7.70
C HIS A 270 7.59 3.55 -7.87
N LYS A 271 7.10 2.45 -7.30
CA LYS A 271 7.68 1.10 -7.48
C LYS A 271 7.20 0.40 -8.75
N PHE A 272 6.24 0.98 -9.46
CA PHE A 272 5.77 0.49 -10.75
C PHE A 272 6.67 1.00 -11.88
N LEU A 273 6.72 0.26 -12.99
CA LEU A 273 7.29 0.77 -14.24
C LEU A 273 6.50 2.03 -14.68
N GLY A 274 7.20 3.12 -14.96
CA GLY A 274 6.61 4.44 -15.21
C GLY A 274 6.09 5.15 -13.95
N GLY A 275 6.35 4.58 -12.77
CA GLY A 275 5.92 5.11 -11.49
C GLY A 275 6.72 6.29 -10.93
N PRO A 276 8.02 6.51 -11.22
CA PRO A 276 8.75 7.63 -10.63
C PRO A 276 8.01 8.98 -10.76
N GLY A 277 7.97 9.77 -9.68
CA GLY A 277 7.23 11.02 -9.62
C GLY A 277 5.74 10.90 -9.24
N THR A 278 5.18 9.69 -9.13
CA THR A 278 3.78 9.47 -8.75
C THR A 278 3.54 9.48 -7.24
N PRO A 279 2.33 9.87 -6.77
CA PRO A 279 2.00 9.89 -5.36
C PRO A 279 1.61 8.50 -4.83
N GLY A 280 1.93 8.20 -3.58
CA GLY A 280 1.39 7.05 -2.87
C GLY A 280 -0.13 7.10 -2.76
N ILE A 281 -0.74 5.92 -2.66
CA ILE A 281 -2.19 5.75 -2.60
C ILE A 281 -2.58 5.16 -1.24
N LEU A 282 -3.58 5.76 -0.62
CA LEU A 282 -4.38 5.15 0.43
C LEU A 282 -5.76 4.83 -0.15
N ALA A 283 -6.08 3.55 -0.31
CA ALA A 283 -7.46 3.11 -0.46
C ALA A 283 -8.03 2.81 0.92
N LEU A 284 -9.20 3.36 1.26
CA LEU A 284 -9.77 3.30 2.61
C LEU A 284 -11.28 3.16 2.56
N LYS A 285 -11.86 2.29 3.38
CA LYS A 285 -13.31 2.26 3.58
C LYS A 285 -13.81 3.62 4.09
N LYS A 286 -14.77 4.24 3.38
CA LYS A 286 -15.31 5.57 3.71
C LYS A 286 -15.84 5.67 5.15
N LYS A 287 -16.32 4.55 5.74
CA LYS A 287 -16.75 4.49 7.15
C LYS A 287 -15.66 4.91 8.15
N TRP A 288 -14.39 4.82 7.79
CA TRP A 288 -13.27 5.25 8.64
C TRP A 288 -12.87 6.71 8.42
N ALA A 289 -13.34 7.35 7.36
CA ALA A 289 -13.02 8.73 6.99
C ALA A 289 -14.16 9.71 7.32
N GLN A 290 -14.72 9.63 8.54
CA GLN A 290 -15.88 10.42 8.99
C GLN A 290 -15.48 11.70 9.75
N ASN A 291 -14.28 12.22 9.51
CA ASN A 291 -13.76 13.39 10.21
C ASN A 291 -14.52 14.66 9.79
N LYS A 292 -15.06 15.42 10.76
CA LYS A 292 -15.66 16.74 10.51
C LYS A 292 -14.67 17.72 9.86
N THR A 293 -13.41 17.66 10.27
CA THR A 293 -12.33 18.48 9.72
C THR A 293 -11.35 17.59 8.95
N PRO A 294 -10.98 17.95 7.71
CA PRO A 294 -9.94 17.26 6.97
C PRO A 294 -8.62 17.20 7.75
N VAL A 295 -7.85 16.15 7.51
CA VAL A 295 -6.53 15.94 8.13
C VAL A 295 -5.55 17.10 7.84
N VAL A 296 -5.65 17.68 6.64
CA VAL A 296 -4.94 18.91 6.27
C VAL A 296 -5.98 19.86 5.68
N PRO A 297 -6.49 20.84 6.46
CA PRO A 297 -7.33 21.89 5.90
C PRO A 297 -6.46 22.79 5.00
N GLY A 298 -7.02 23.21 3.86
CA GLY A 298 -6.36 24.06 2.88
C GLY A 298 -7.27 24.41 1.70
N GLY A 299 -6.72 25.09 0.69
CA GLY A 299 -7.48 25.58 -0.49
C GLY A 299 -8.22 24.50 -1.28
N GLY A 300 -7.76 23.25 -1.23
CA GLY A 300 -8.44 22.11 -1.86
C GLY A 300 -9.48 21.39 -1.00
N THR A 301 -9.79 21.93 0.17
CA THR A 301 -10.75 21.33 1.12
C THR A 301 -11.94 22.24 1.43
N VAL A 302 -12.03 23.37 0.73
CA VAL A 302 -13.17 24.30 0.76
C VAL A 302 -14.06 24.04 -0.45
N SER A 303 -15.38 24.09 -0.25
CA SER A 303 -16.38 23.82 -1.30
C SER A 303 -16.68 25.03 -2.19
N TYR A 304 -16.14 26.20 -1.86
CA TYR A 304 -16.34 27.45 -2.59
C TYR A 304 -15.04 28.26 -2.61
N VAL A 305 -14.76 28.89 -3.76
CA VAL A 305 -13.71 29.91 -3.96
C VAL A 305 -14.29 31.00 -4.85
#